data_AF-A0A0C9VSD0-F1
#
_entry.id   AF-A0A0C9VSD0-F1
#
_cell.length_a   1.000
_cell.length_b   1.000
_cell.length_c   1.000
_cell.angle_alpha   90.00
_cell.angle_beta   90.00
_cell.angle_gamma   90.00
#
_symmetry.space_group_name_H-M   'P 1'
#
loop_
_entity.id
_entity.type
_entity.pdbx_description
1 polymer ?
#
loop_
_entity_poly.entity_id
_entity_poly.type
_entity_poly.pdbx_seq_one_letter_code
_entity_poly.pdbx_strand_id
1 'polypeptide(L)'
;MPKNPLHGWTHKKGGLQMRQGQLPNGSSQDFYFPEDHSLMPGWFKGMEQIIRERGLWPEKGLNAQCEGFKCELGRTDCCCRRLLFTQPDFVNQKSELEELITSRNHICDFYPKFHCELNFIEQYWGAAKQHCRASPPTKNMEEMQTNVIAALDNVPLIQIQRYANCSAKFMDAYIKGLTGAQAAWAAREYRGHRVLPENILKEMEEV
;
A
#
# COMPACT_ATOMS: atom_id res chain seq x y z
N MET A 1 -6.58 20.51 30.05
CA MET A 1 -7.69 20.08 29.17
C MET A 1 -7.24 20.13 27.72
N PRO A 2 -7.57 19.13 26.89
CA PRO A 2 -7.23 19.14 25.48
C PRO A 2 -7.82 20.39 24.81
N LYS A 3 -7.05 21.01 23.91
CA LYS A 3 -7.50 22.19 23.15
C LYS A 3 -8.43 21.73 22.03
N ASN A 4 -9.66 22.25 22.01
CA ASN A 4 -10.70 21.92 21.01
C ASN A 4 -10.92 20.41 20.83
N PRO A 5 -11.28 19.68 21.91
CA PRO A 5 -11.56 18.26 21.77
C PRO A 5 -12.83 18.11 20.89
N LEU A 6 -13.00 16.97 20.24
CA LEU A 6 -14.14 16.73 19.34
C LEU A 6 -14.88 15.45 19.76
N HIS A 7 -16.13 15.60 20.19
CA HIS A 7 -17.02 14.48 20.51
C HIS A 7 -17.26 13.64 19.26
N GLY A 8 -17.08 12.32 19.37
CA GLY A 8 -17.32 11.39 18.26
C GLY A 8 -16.42 11.63 17.04
N TRP A 9 -15.25 12.25 17.22
CA TRP A 9 -14.35 12.50 16.10
C TRP A 9 -13.93 11.21 15.42
N THR A 10 -14.11 11.19 14.11
CA THR A 10 -13.80 10.08 13.23
C THR A 10 -13.27 10.68 11.92
N HIS A 11 -12.44 9.91 11.20
CA HIS A 11 -11.84 10.39 9.95
C HIS A 11 -12.90 10.87 8.92
N LYS A 12 -14.08 10.24 8.92
CA LYS A 12 -15.29 10.71 8.22
C LYS A 12 -16.35 10.96 9.27
N LYS A 13 -17.04 12.11 9.23
CA LYS A 13 -18.11 12.44 10.18
C LYS A 13 -19.16 11.31 10.24
N GLY A 14 -19.38 10.74 11.43
CA GLY A 14 -20.28 9.61 11.63
C GLY A 14 -19.74 8.27 11.13
N GLY A 15 -18.44 8.19 10.83
CA GLY A 15 -17.76 6.97 10.45
C GLY A 15 -17.45 6.09 11.65
N LEU A 16 -16.73 5.00 11.39
CA LEU A 16 -16.24 4.11 12.44
C LEU A 16 -15.12 4.78 13.24
N GLN A 17 -15.10 4.48 14.54
CA GLN A 17 -13.99 4.81 15.41
C GLN A 17 -12.71 4.11 14.93
N MET A 18 -11.57 4.73 15.22
CA MET A 18 -10.28 4.07 15.00
C MET A 18 -10.19 2.79 15.84
N ARG A 19 -9.60 1.75 15.26
CA ARG A 19 -9.22 0.54 15.99
C ARG A 19 -8.31 0.92 17.17
N GLN A 20 -8.43 0.17 18.26
CA GLN A 20 -7.53 0.29 19.41
C GLN A 20 -6.08 0.05 19.00
N GLY A 21 -5.16 0.77 19.63
CA GLY A 21 -3.73 0.54 19.52
C GLY A 21 -3.28 -0.59 20.43
N GLN A 22 -1.98 -0.90 20.39
CA GLN A 22 -1.37 -1.87 21.28
C GLN A 22 -0.14 -1.25 21.96
N LEU A 23 -0.06 -1.41 23.28
CA LEU A 23 1.09 -0.98 24.07
C LEU A 23 2.23 -2.01 23.99
N PRO A 24 3.49 -1.63 24.31
CA PRO A 24 4.63 -2.55 24.24
C PRO A 24 4.50 -3.81 25.13
N ASN A 25 3.69 -3.75 26.18
CA ASN A 25 3.37 -4.89 27.05
C ASN A 25 2.28 -5.82 26.47
N GLY A 26 1.78 -5.53 25.27
CA GLY A 26 0.72 -6.27 24.58
C GLY A 26 -0.71 -5.86 24.94
N SER A 27 -0.91 -4.98 25.94
CA SER A 27 -2.25 -4.54 26.32
C SER A 27 -2.86 -3.59 25.28
N SER A 28 -4.18 -3.64 25.13
CA SER A 28 -4.90 -2.73 24.25
C SER A 28 -4.85 -1.28 24.75
N GLN A 29 -4.80 -0.32 23.84
CA GLN A 29 -4.95 1.11 24.13
C GLN A 29 -6.15 1.68 23.39
N ASP A 30 -7.14 2.15 24.15
CA ASP A 30 -8.24 2.93 23.62
C ASP A 30 -7.78 4.33 23.19
N PHE A 31 -8.17 4.76 21.98
CA PHE A 31 -7.95 6.12 21.50
C PHE A 31 -9.10 7.07 21.82
N TYR A 32 -10.19 6.54 22.38
CA TYR A 32 -11.37 7.29 22.79
C TYR A 32 -11.53 7.16 24.31
N PHE A 33 -12.10 8.18 24.94
CA PHE A 33 -12.51 8.08 26.33
C PHE A 33 -13.74 7.16 26.46
N PRO A 34 -13.87 6.41 27.56
CA PRO A 34 -15.00 5.52 27.74
C PRO A 34 -16.32 6.30 27.88
N GLU A 35 -17.45 5.64 27.62
CA GLU A 35 -18.78 6.26 27.63
C GLU A 35 -19.20 6.77 29.02
N ASP A 36 -18.58 6.26 30.09
CA ASP A 36 -18.79 6.70 31.48
C ASP A 36 -17.82 7.82 31.91
N HIS A 37 -16.99 8.34 31.00
CA HIS A 37 -16.03 9.39 31.31
C HIS A 37 -16.73 10.69 31.72
N SER A 38 -16.44 11.17 32.93
CA SER A 38 -17.15 12.27 33.60
C SER A 38 -17.33 13.57 32.79
N LEU A 39 -16.36 13.92 31.94
CA LEU A 39 -16.36 15.18 31.19
C LEU A 39 -16.36 15.02 29.67
N MET A 40 -16.02 13.85 29.15
CA MET A 40 -15.67 13.67 27.73
C MET A 40 -16.02 12.26 27.23
N PRO A 41 -17.25 11.76 27.45
CA PRO A 41 -17.64 10.40 27.09
C PRO A 41 -17.59 10.18 25.57
N GLY A 42 -16.81 9.20 25.10
CA GLY A 42 -16.69 8.87 23.67
C GLY A 42 -15.85 9.86 22.83
N TRP A 43 -15.20 10.85 23.45
CA TRP A 43 -14.36 11.81 22.72
C TRP A 43 -13.02 11.17 22.34
N PHE A 44 -12.47 11.56 21.19
CA PHE A 44 -11.12 11.17 20.82
C PHE A 44 -10.11 11.85 21.77
N LYS A 45 -9.21 11.05 22.35
CA LYS A 45 -8.24 11.51 23.37
C LYS A 45 -7.25 12.54 22.83
N GLY A 46 -6.90 12.44 21.55
CA GLY A 46 -5.86 13.26 20.93
C GLY A 46 -4.45 12.70 21.15
N MET A 47 -3.52 13.11 20.27
CA MET A 47 -2.16 12.56 20.27
C MET A 47 -1.41 12.78 21.58
N GLU A 48 -1.54 13.95 22.21
CA GLU A 48 -0.87 14.24 23.49
C GLU A 48 -1.26 13.26 24.58
N GLN A 49 -2.56 13.04 24.79
CA GLN A 49 -3.06 12.14 25.82
C GLN A 49 -2.61 10.69 25.54
N ILE A 50 -2.71 10.25 24.28
CA ILE A 50 -2.25 8.92 23.87
C ILE A 50 -0.75 8.72 24.16
N ILE A 51 0.08 9.74 23.91
CA ILE A 51 1.53 9.70 24.18
C ILE A 51 1.82 9.72 25.69
N ARG A 52 1.07 10.48 26.48
CA ARG A 52 1.17 10.49 27.95
C ARG A 52 0.84 9.13 28.54
N GLU A 53 -0.24 8.50 28.09
CA GLU A 53 -0.63 7.15 28.50
C GLU A 53 0.44 6.10 28.15
N ARG A 54 1.21 6.33 27.08
CA ARG A 54 2.37 5.50 26.70
C ARG A 54 3.64 5.77 27.51
N GLY A 55 3.66 6.80 28.37
CA GLY A 55 4.86 7.21 29.10
C GLY A 55 5.93 7.86 28.22
N LEU A 56 5.56 8.35 27.02
CA LEU A 56 6.48 8.90 26.03
C LEU A 56 6.41 10.43 25.92
N TRP A 57 5.66 11.08 26.82
CA TRP A 57 5.48 12.53 26.76
C TRP A 57 6.69 13.25 27.39
N PRO A 58 7.44 14.07 26.62
CA PRO A 58 8.60 14.75 27.17
C PRO A 58 8.21 15.93 28.06
N GLU A 59 9.07 16.27 29.02
CA GLU A 59 8.84 17.37 29.97
C GLU A 59 8.62 18.72 29.29
N LYS A 60 9.37 18.99 28.22
CA LYS A 60 9.25 20.21 27.41
C LYS A 60 7.99 20.26 26.54
N GLY A 61 7.22 19.16 26.50
CA GLY A 61 6.10 18.97 25.60
C GLY A 61 6.52 18.75 24.13
N LEU A 62 5.52 18.51 23.28
CA LEU A 62 5.70 18.34 21.84
C LEU A 62 4.71 19.19 21.07
N ASN A 63 5.17 19.71 19.94
CA ASN A 63 4.26 20.23 18.92
C ASN A 63 3.46 19.06 18.33
N ALA A 64 2.20 19.32 17.93
CA ALA A 64 1.37 18.30 17.29
C ALA A 64 2.03 17.73 16.01
N GLN A 65 2.64 18.60 15.22
CA GLN A 65 3.39 18.27 14.00
C GLN A 65 4.51 19.28 13.75
N CYS A 66 5.54 18.87 13.00
CA CYS A 66 6.54 19.79 12.46
C CYS A 66 5.97 20.62 11.30
N GLU A 67 6.56 21.79 11.07
CA GLU A 67 6.15 22.69 10.01
C GLU A 67 6.26 22.04 8.62
N GLY A 68 5.21 22.20 7.81
CA GLY A 68 5.13 21.61 6.47
C GLY A 68 5.23 20.07 6.41
N PHE A 69 5.02 19.37 7.53
CA PHE A 69 5.25 17.92 7.66
C PHE A 69 6.70 17.47 7.42
N LYS A 70 7.65 18.41 7.50
CA LYS A 70 9.08 18.15 7.30
C LYS A 70 9.74 17.85 8.64
N CYS A 71 9.78 16.57 9.00
CA CYS A 71 10.56 16.12 10.17
C CYS A 71 12.02 15.92 9.76
N GLU A 72 12.96 16.14 10.67
CA GLU A 72 14.37 15.82 10.49
C GLU A 72 14.55 14.31 10.18
N LEU A 73 15.42 13.99 9.23
CA LEU A 73 15.67 12.60 8.82
C LEU A 73 16.28 11.80 9.98
N GLY A 74 15.75 10.60 10.23
CA GLY A 74 16.19 9.72 11.32
C GLY A 74 15.65 10.10 12.70
N ARG A 75 15.10 11.30 12.88
CA ARG A 75 14.52 11.73 14.15
C ARG A 75 13.09 11.21 14.31
N THR A 76 12.80 10.59 15.45
CA THR A 76 11.51 9.96 15.75
C THR A 76 10.69 10.70 16.81
N ASP A 77 11.26 11.66 17.52
CA ASP A 77 10.68 12.31 18.71
C ASP A 77 10.35 13.80 18.50
N CYS A 78 10.42 14.32 17.28
CA CYS A 78 10.34 15.77 17.01
C CYS A 78 8.94 16.39 17.18
N CYS A 79 7.88 15.59 17.08
CA CYS A 79 6.49 16.01 17.23
C CYS A 79 5.59 14.82 17.56
N CYS A 80 4.39 15.08 18.09
CA CYS A 80 3.43 14.03 18.46
C CYS A 80 3.17 13.06 17.31
N ARG A 81 2.94 13.59 16.11
CA ARG A 81 2.68 12.80 14.91
C ARG A 81 3.83 11.85 14.58
N ARG A 82 5.08 12.33 14.56
CA ARG A 82 6.26 11.51 14.22
C ARG A 82 6.51 10.43 15.27
N LEU A 83 6.35 10.79 16.54
CA LEU A 83 6.50 9.87 17.67
C LEU A 83 5.50 8.73 17.56
N LEU A 84 4.20 9.02 17.40
CA LEU A 84 3.18 7.98 17.24
C LEU A 84 3.37 7.17 15.95
N PHE A 85 3.69 7.83 14.83
CA PHE A 85 3.91 7.15 13.55
C PHE A 85 5.05 6.13 13.58
N THR A 86 6.00 6.28 14.50
CA THR A 86 7.16 5.39 14.65
C THR A 86 6.96 4.33 15.73
N GLN A 87 5.82 4.32 16.41
CA GLN A 87 5.50 3.29 17.39
C GLN A 87 5.25 1.93 16.72
N PRO A 88 5.62 0.81 17.36
CA PRO A 88 5.54 -0.51 16.76
C PRO A 88 4.14 -0.90 16.28
N ASP A 89 3.10 -0.60 17.04
CA ASP A 89 1.72 -0.94 16.68
C ASP A 89 1.21 -0.12 15.49
N PHE A 90 1.62 1.15 15.37
CA PHE A 90 1.28 1.98 14.21
C PHE A 90 2.06 1.58 12.95
N VAL A 91 3.36 1.27 13.07
CA VAL A 91 4.20 0.86 11.94
C VAL A 91 3.78 -0.50 11.39
N ASN A 92 3.43 -1.43 12.27
CA ASN A 92 3.10 -2.80 11.90
C ASN A 92 1.58 -3.02 11.75
N GLN A 93 0.77 -1.96 11.80
CA GLN A 93 -0.67 -2.07 11.61
C GLN A 93 -0.98 -2.55 10.19
N LYS A 94 -1.50 -3.77 10.09
CA LYS A 94 -1.97 -4.33 8.83
C LYS A 94 -3.26 -3.66 8.38
N SER A 95 -3.45 -3.57 7.07
CA SER A 95 -4.73 -3.12 6.52
C SER A 95 -5.81 -4.18 6.75
N GLU A 96 -7.07 -3.77 6.86
CA GLU A 96 -8.20 -4.70 6.98
C GLU A 96 -8.24 -5.71 5.81
N LEU A 97 -7.88 -5.25 4.61
CA LEU A 97 -7.79 -6.11 3.44
C LEU A 97 -6.70 -7.18 3.59
N GLU A 98 -5.52 -6.80 4.09
CA GLU A 98 -4.42 -7.73 4.34
C GLU A 98 -4.80 -8.77 5.40
N GLU A 99 -5.44 -8.35 6.49
CA GLU A 99 -5.94 -9.26 7.53
C GLU A 99 -6.99 -10.22 6.98
N LEU A 100 -7.94 -9.73 6.17
CA LEU A 100 -8.96 -10.57 5.54
C LEU A 100 -8.36 -11.61 4.59
N ILE A 101 -7.38 -11.22 3.77
CA ILE A 101 -6.72 -12.12 2.81
C ILE A 101 -5.90 -13.16 3.57
N THR A 102 -5.08 -12.74 4.55
CA THR A 102 -4.21 -13.65 5.31
C THR A 102 -5.00 -14.59 6.21
N SER A 103 -6.13 -14.16 6.80
CA SER A 103 -7.02 -15.04 7.57
C SER A 103 -7.65 -16.17 6.73
N ARG A 104 -7.71 -16.00 5.40
CA ARG A 104 -8.11 -17.05 4.45
C ARG A 104 -6.94 -17.86 3.91
N ASN A 105 -5.76 -17.77 4.53
CA ASN A 105 -4.52 -18.44 4.11
C ASN A 105 -4.05 -18.05 2.70
N HIS A 106 -4.34 -16.82 2.27
CA HIS A 106 -3.82 -16.26 1.02
C HIS A 106 -2.69 -15.27 1.29
N ILE A 107 -1.84 -15.08 0.27
CA ILE A 107 -0.78 -14.08 0.27
C ILE A 107 -1.37 -12.73 -0.17
N CYS A 108 -1.07 -11.66 0.57
CA CYS A 108 -1.50 -10.31 0.24
C CYS A 108 -0.29 -9.48 -0.23
N ASP A 109 -0.04 -9.50 -1.53
CA ASP A 109 1.07 -8.73 -2.12
C ASP A 109 0.60 -7.36 -2.61
N PHE A 110 1.36 -6.32 -2.24
CA PHE A 110 1.16 -4.96 -2.71
C PHE A 110 2.22 -4.59 -3.74
N TYR A 111 1.76 -4.19 -4.93
CA TYR A 111 2.66 -3.74 -5.99
C TYR A 111 3.10 -2.28 -5.75
N PRO A 112 4.34 -1.92 -6.12
CA PRO A 112 4.78 -0.53 -6.14
C PRO A 112 3.84 0.36 -6.97
N LYS A 113 3.58 1.56 -6.47
CA LYS A 113 2.72 2.52 -7.17
C LYS A 113 3.38 2.96 -8.48
N PHE A 114 2.58 3.07 -9.54
CA PHE A 114 3.01 3.52 -10.88
C PHE A 114 3.98 2.59 -11.62
N HIS A 115 4.01 1.31 -11.24
CA HIS A 115 4.81 0.28 -11.90
C HIS A 115 3.92 -0.83 -12.49
N CYS A 116 3.14 -0.49 -13.51
CA CYS A 116 2.17 -1.42 -14.11
C CYS A 116 2.84 -2.61 -14.81
N GLU A 117 4.08 -2.47 -15.24
CA GLU A 117 4.92 -3.53 -15.81
C GLU A 117 5.18 -4.69 -14.86
N LEU A 118 5.07 -4.47 -13.55
CA LEU A 118 5.23 -5.51 -12.53
C LEU A 118 3.97 -6.38 -12.36
N ASN A 119 2.83 -5.94 -12.88
CA ASN A 119 1.57 -6.67 -12.78
C ASN A 119 1.17 -7.28 -14.12
N PHE A 120 1.38 -8.59 -14.28
CA PHE A 120 1.13 -9.28 -15.55
C PHE A 120 -0.34 -9.22 -16.01
N ILE A 121 -1.28 -8.94 -15.10
CA ILE A 121 -2.70 -8.81 -15.44
C ILE A 121 -2.95 -7.66 -16.43
N GLU A 122 -2.09 -6.64 -16.46
CA GLU A 122 -2.21 -5.52 -17.39
C GLU A 122 -2.02 -5.97 -18.85
N GLN A 123 -1.07 -6.88 -19.08
CA GLN A 123 -0.83 -7.48 -20.40
C GLN A 123 -1.97 -8.43 -20.80
N TYR A 124 -2.49 -9.20 -19.83
CA TYR A 124 -3.67 -10.05 -20.04
C TYR A 124 -4.90 -9.23 -20.45
N TRP A 125 -5.19 -8.13 -19.73
CA TRP A 125 -6.25 -7.19 -20.11
C TRP A 125 -5.99 -6.53 -21.47
N GLY A 126 -4.73 -6.24 -21.80
CA GLY A 126 -4.35 -5.74 -23.13
C GLY A 126 -4.75 -6.70 -24.25
N ALA A 127 -4.44 -7.99 -24.09
CA ALA A 127 -4.80 -9.03 -25.06
C ALA A 127 -6.31 -9.21 -25.18
N ALA A 128 -7.03 -9.31 -24.05
CA ALA A 128 -8.48 -9.42 -24.06
C ALA A 128 -9.14 -8.19 -24.71
N LYS A 129 -8.68 -6.97 -24.40
CA LYS A 129 -9.17 -5.74 -25.04
C LYS A 129 -8.93 -5.72 -26.55
N GLN A 130 -7.79 -6.24 -27.02
CA GLN A 130 -7.54 -6.36 -28.45
C GLN A 130 -8.56 -7.28 -29.13
N HIS A 131 -8.88 -8.42 -28.51
CA HIS A 131 -9.92 -9.32 -29.01
C HIS A 131 -11.29 -8.63 -29.02
N CYS A 132 -11.71 -8.02 -27.91
CA CYS A 132 -12.98 -7.28 -27.85
C CYS A 132 -13.10 -6.20 -28.93
N ARG A 133 -11.99 -5.49 -29.24
CA ARG A 133 -11.96 -4.44 -30.27
C ARG A 133 -12.00 -4.99 -31.70
N ALA A 134 -11.54 -6.22 -31.90
CA ALA A 134 -11.62 -6.91 -33.19
C ALA A 134 -13.00 -7.54 -33.41
N SER A 135 -13.76 -7.79 -32.34
CA SER A 135 -15.14 -8.28 -32.40
C SER A 135 -16.10 -7.23 -33.00
N PRO A 136 -17.24 -7.68 -33.56
CA PRO A 136 -18.28 -6.77 -34.03
C PRO A 136 -18.82 -5.84 -32.92
N PRO A 137 -19.31 -4.64 -33.27
CA PRO A 137 -19.96 -3.75 -32.32
C PRO A 137 -21.16 -4.41 -31.63
N THR A 138 -21.21 -4.30 -30.30
CA THR A 138 -22.30 -4.83 -29.47
C THR A 138 -23.42 -3.81 -29.32
N LYS A 139 -24.66 -4.27 -29.23
CA LYS A 139 -25.86 -3.42 -29.13
C LYS A 139 -26.29 -3.13 -27.70
N ASN A 140 -25.95 -4.01 -26.76
CA ASN A 140 -26.36 -3.92 -25.37
C ASN A 140 -25.29 -4.48 -24.42
N MET A 141 -25.54 -4.36 -23.13
CA MET A 141 -24.61 -4.78 -22.07
C MET A 141 -24.43 -6.31 -22.00
N GLU A 142 -25.45 -7.09 -22.31
CA GLU A 142 -25.38 -8.57 -22.27
C GLU A 142 -24.47 -9.10 -23.39
N GLU A 143 -24.60 -8.54 -24.59
CA GLU A 143 -23.70 -8.83 -25.71
C GLU A 143 -22.25 -8.42 -25.38
N MET A 144 -22.06 -7.23 -24.77
CA MET A 144 -20.73 -6.78 -24.32
C MET A 144 -20.13 -7.71 -23.27
N GLN A 145 -20.92 -8.12 -22.26
CA GLN A 145 -20.47 -9.05 -21.23
C GLN A 145 -20.06 -10.40 -21.83
N THR A 146 -20.86 -10.93 -22.76
CA THR A 146 -20.56 -12.19 -23.45
C THR A 146 -19.25 -12.08 -24.25
N ASN A 147 -19.06 -10.98 -24.98
CA ASN A 147 -17.84 -10.73 -25.75
C ASN A 147 -16.61 -10.59 -24.84
N VAL A 148 -16.73 -9.90 -23.70
CA VAL A 148 -15.64 -9.76 -22.72
C VAL A 148 -15.25 -11.11 -22.12
N ILE A 149 -16.22 -11.94 -21.74
CA ILE A 149 -15.93 -13.29 -21.20
C ILE A 149 -15.22 -14.12 -22.27
N ALA A 150 -15.73 -14.15 -23.51
CA ALA A 150 -15.11 -14.87 -24.61
C ALA A 150 -13.68 -14.38 -24.90
N ALA A 151 -13.45 -13.07 -24.87
CA ALA A 151 -12.12 -12.47 -25.06
C ALA A 151 -11.13 -12.84 -23.96
N LEU A 152 -11.59 -12.93 -22.71
CA LEU A 152 -10.79 -13.35 -21.57
C LEU A 152 -10.40 -14.83 -21.69
N ASP A 153 -11.37 -15.69 -21.99
CA ASP A 153 -11.15 -17.14 -22.17
C ASP A 153 -10.29 -17.45 -23.40
N ASN A 154 -10.26 -16.54 -24.39
CA ASN A 154 -9.45 -16.70 -25.60
C ASN A 154 -7.94 -16.54 -25.36
N VAL A 155 -7.51 -15.91 -24.26
CA VAL A 155 -6.08 -15.70 -24.00
C VAL A 155 -5.43 -17.03 -23.58
N PRO A 156 -4.50 -17.59 -24.38
CA PRO A 156 -3.90 -18.89 -24.08
C PRO A 156 -3.09 -18.87 -22.79
N LEU A 157 -3.13 -19.97 -22.02
CA LEU A 157 -2.35 -20.11 -20.78
C LEU A 157 -0.86 -19.84 -20.98
N ILE A 158 -0.28 -20.30 -22.08
CA ILE A 158 1.14 -20.07 -22.42
C ILE A 158 1.45 -18.58 -22.58
N GLN A 159 0.49 -17.78 -23.06
CA GLN A 159 0.62 -16.34 -23.20
C GLN A 159 0.56 -15.64 -21.84
N ILE A 160 -0.35 -16.09 -20.95
CA ILE A 160 -0.41 -15.61 -19.56
C ILE A 160 0.90 -15.90 -18.81
N GLN A 161 1.45 -17.10 -18.96
CA GLN A 161 2.75 -17.46 -18.37
C GLN A 161 3.89 -16.60 -18.91
N ARG A 162 3.87 -16.24 -20.20
CA ARG A 162 4.85 -15.31 -20.80
C ARG A 162 4.72 -13.90 -20.20
N TYR A 163 3.51 -13.44 -19.92
CA TYR A 163 3.29 -12.16 -19.25
C TYR A 163 3.82 -12.15 -17.82
N ALA A 164 3.56 -13.21 -17.04
CA ALA A 164 4.12 -13.36 -15.70
C ALA A 164 5.66 -13.36 -15.73
N ASN A 165 6.27 -14.09 -16.67
CA ASN A 165 7.72 -14.07 -16.86
C ASN A 165 8.25 -12.69 -17.27
N CYS A 166 7.50 -11.93 -18.08
CA CYS A 166 7.86 -10.57 -18.45
C CYS A 166 7.92 -9.66 -17.21
N SER A 167 6.86 -9.66 -16.39
CA SER A 167 6.83 -8.90 -15.13
C SER A 167 7.94 -9.31 -14.16
N ALA A 168 8.27 -10.61 -14.09
CA ALA A 168 9.39 -11.10 -13.27
C ALA A 168 10.75 -10.53 -13.70
N LYS A 169 10.98 -10.31 -15.00
CA LYS A 169 12.21 -9.67 -15.48
C LYS A 169 12.28 -8.20 -15.11
N PHE A 170 11.16 -7.48 -15.19
CA PHE A 170 11.10 -6.09 -14.73
C PHE A 170 11.38 -6.00 -13.22
N MET A 171 10.82 -6.94 -12.43
CA MET A 171 11.15 -7.04 -11.00
C MET A 171 12.64 -7.26 -10.77
N ASP A 172 13.26 -8.22 -11.47
CA ASP A 172 14.68 -8.49 -11.36
C ASP A 172 15.56 -7.31 -11.79
N ALA A 173 15.19 -6.61 -12.88
CA ALA A 173 15.86 -5.40 -13.33
C ALA A 173 15.84 -4.29 -12.25
N TYR A 174 14.69 -4.07 -11.62
CA TYR A 174 14.56 -3.06 -10.56
C TYR A 174 15.31 -3.45 -9.28
N ILE A 175 15.32 -4.73 -8.91
CA ILE A 175 16.14 -5.23 -7.79
C ILE A 175 17.62 -4.93 -8.05
N LYS A 176 18.06 -5.05 -9.31
CA LYS A 176 19.41 -4.71 -9.76
C LYS A 176 19.66 -3.22 -9.96
N GLY A 177 18.70 -2.34 -9.67
CA GLY A 177 18.87 -0.89 -9.74
C GLY A 177 18.69 -0.24 -11.11
N LEU A 178 18.15 -0.97 -12.11
CA LEU A 178 17.89 -0.40 -13.43
C LEU A 178 16.73 0.60 -13.37
N THR A 179 16.79 1.65 -14.19
CA THR A 179 15.66 2.54 -14.44
C THR A 179 14.61 1.86 -15.34
N GLY A 180 13.40 2.41 -15.42
CA GLY A 180 12.34 1.86 -16.28
C GLY A 180 12.73 1.74 -17.76
N ALA A 181 13.49 2.71 -18.29
CA ALA A 181 13.99 2.66 -19.65
C ALA A 181 15.02 1.53 -19.86
N GLN A 182 15.95 1.37 -18.89
CA GLN A 182 16.95 0.30 -18.92
C GLN A 182 16.31 -1.07 -18.76
N ALA A 183 15.33 -1.21 -17.85
CA ALA A 183 14.58 -2.44 -17.65
C ALA A 183 13.81 -2.85 -18.92
N ALA A 184 13.18 -1.90 -19.61
CA ALA A 184 12.49 -2.16 -20.88
C ALA A 184 13.46 -2.61 -21.98
N TRP A 185 14.65 -2.01 -22.06
CA TRP A 185 15.69 -2.46 -22.98
C TRP A 185 16.17 -3.88 -22.63
N ALA A 186 16.49 -4.14 -21.36
CA ALA A 186 16.97 -5.44 -20.90
C ALA A 186 15.92 -6.55 -21.12
N ALA A 187 14.64 -6.27 -20.89
CA ALA A 187 13.55 -7.21 -21.18
C ALA A 187 13.47 -7.59 -22.67
N ARG A 188 13.82 -6.66 -23.56
CA ARG A 188 13.84 -6.88 -25.02
C ARG A 188 15.08 -7.61 -25.50
N GLU A 189 16.24 -7.37 -24.87
CA GLU A 189 17.51 -7.99 -25.23
C GLU A 189 17.58 -9.43 -24.70
N TYR A 190 17.24 -9.62 -23.43
CA TYR A 190 17.33 -10.90 -22.73
C TYR A 190 16.01 -11.70 -22.79
N ARG A 191 15.43 -11.87 -24.00
CA ARG A 191 14.11 -12.51 -24.19
C ARG A 191 14.04 -13.93 -23.64
N GLY A 192 15.11 -14.70 -23.74
CA GLY A 192 15.20 -16.09 -23.28
C GLY A 192 15.49 -16.27 -21.78
N HIS A 193 15.95 -15.23 -21.08
CA HIS A 193 16.41 -15.33 -19.71
C HIS A 193 15.33 -14.88 -18.72
N ARG A 194 15.19 -15.57 -17.58
CA ARG A 194 14.28 -15.17 -16.50
C ARG A 194 14.92 -14.20 -15.51
N VAL A 195 16.25 -14.16 -15.48
CA VAL A 195 17.07 -13.33 -14.60
C VAL A 195 18.14 -12.69 -15.46
N LEU A 196 18.42 -11.42 -15.24
CA LEU A 196 19.47 -10.66 -15.91
C LEU A 196 20.84 -10.96 -15.29
N PRO A 197 21.94 -10.85 -16.05
CA PRO A 197 23.29 -10.96 -15.49
C PRO A 197 23.53 -10.01 -14.31
N GLU A 198 24.32 -10.42 -13.32
CA GLU A 198 24.61 -9.59 -12.14
C GLU A 198 25.38 -8.30 -12.49
N ASN A 199 26.17 -8.34 -13.55
CA ASN A 199 26.99 -7.24 -14.05
C ASN A 199 26.26 -6.34 -15.07
N ILE A 200 24.95 -6.49 -15.27
CA ILE A 200 24.23 -5.78 -16.34
C ILE A 200 24.33 -4.25 -16.23
N LEU A 201 24.44 -3.69 -15.02
CA LEU A 201 24.67 -2.25 -14.86
C LEU A 201 26.01 -1.80 -15.46
N LYS A 202 27.08 -2.58 -15.27
CA LYS A 202 28.39 -2.30 -15.86
C LYS A 202 28.35 -2.41 -17.38
N GLU A 203 27.67 -3.43 -17.89
CA GLU A 203 27.47 -3.60 -19.34
C GLU A 203 26.71 -2.43 -19.97
N MET A 204 25.85 -1.74 -19.21
CA MET A 204 25.10 -0.58 -19.70
C MET A 204 25.84 0.76 -19.51
N GLU A 205 26.85 0.83 -18.66
CA GLU A 205 27.74 1.99 -18.50
C GLU A 205 28.87 2.00 -19.55
N GLU A 206 29.16 0.84 -20.16
CA GLU A 206 30.20 0.65 -21.17
C GLU A 206 29.70 0.86 -22.62
N VAL A 207 28.43 1.23 -22.83
CA VAL A 207 27.79 1.55 -24.13
C VAL A 207 27.48 3.03 -24.23
#